data_AF-A0A1B7MDU3-F1
#
_entry.id   AF-A0A1B7MDU3-F1
#
_cell.length_a   1.000
_cell.length_b   1.000
_cell.length_c   1.000
_cell.angle_alpha   90.00
_cell.angle_beta   90.00
_cell.angle_gamma   90.00
#
_symmetry.space_group_name_H-M   'P 1'
#
loop_
_entity.id
_entity.type
_entity.pdbx_description
1 polymer ?
#
loop_
_entity_poly.entity_id
_entity_poly.type
_entity_poly.pdbx_seq_one_letter_code
_entity_poly.pdbx_strand_id
1 'polypeptide(L)'
;MQRMIQSYLQRTHGITHVPSDHTGVFLDSATNIASIGVQVHHHLTTHGFVMNVTNEPLEWFGRVVACGLADVKAGCIMHSRSERTECASRGCGARDRGSI
;
A
#
# COMPACT_ATOMS: atom_id res chain seq x y z
N MET A 1 -8.08 11.12 -6.94
CA MET A 1 -7.58 10.50 -5.69
C MET A 1 -6.54 9.41 -5.93
N GLN A 2 -6.80 8.40 -6.77
CA GLN A 2 -5.88 7.28 -7.01
C GLN A 2 -4.42 7.68 -7.31
N ARG A 3 -4.20 8.62 -8.25
CA ARG A 3 -2.85 9.12 -8.60
C ARG A 3 -2.09 9.73 -7.43
N MET A 4 -2.80 10.37 -6.50
CA MET A 4 -2.17 10.98 -5.31
C MET A 4 -1.67 9.88 -4.37
N ILE A 5 -2.49 8.85 -4.13
CA ILE A 5 -2.13 7.70 -3.32
C ILE A 5 -0.94 6.95 -3.94
N GLN A 6 -1.00 6.69 -5.25
CA GLN A 6 0.09 6.10 -6.01
C GLN A 6 1.41 6.89 -5.86
N SER A 7 1.35 8.21 -6.04
CA SER A 7 2.52 9.09 -5.87
C SER A 7 3.05 9.09 -4.44
N TYR A 8 2.16 9.11 -3.44
CA TYR A 8 2.54 9.05 -2.03
C TYR A 8 3.26 7.75 -1.68
N LEU A 9 2.70 6.60 -2.08
CA LEU A 9 3.29 5.28 -1.84
C LEU A 9 4.67 5.15 -2.49
N GLN A 10 4.81 5.63 -3.72
CA GLN A 10 6.09 5.61 -4.43
C GLN A 10 7.12 6.53 -3.78
N ARG A 11 6.76 7.78 -3.46
CA ARG A 11 7.70 8.79 -2.94
C ARG A 11 8.11 8.54 -1.49
N THR A 12 7.19 8.08 -0.65
CA THR A 12 7.41 7.97 0.80
C THR A 12 7.83 6.57 1.22
N HIS A 13 7.37 5.54 0.51
CA HIS A 13 7.60 4.14 0.91
C HIS A 13 8.35 3.32 -0.15
N GLY A 14 8.67 3.89 -1.31
CA GLY A 14 9.33 3.18 -2.40
C GLY A 14 8.46 2.08 -3.02
N ILE A 15 7.16 2.10 -2.74
CA ILE A 15 6.24 1.07 -3.20
C ILE A 15 5.84 1.38 -4.65
N THR A 16 6.18 0.46 -5.55
CA THR A 16 5.78 0.54 -6.95
C THR A 16 4.40 -0.09 -7.11
N HIS A 17 3.54 0.58 -7.88
CA HIS A 17 2.19 0.10 -8.17
C HIS A 17 2.08 -0.30 -9.64
N VAL A 18 1.13 -1.19 -9.93
CA VAL A 18 0.78 -1.59 -11.30
C VAL A 18 -0.55 -0.96 -11.74
N PRO A 19 -0.74 -0.70 -13.03
CA PRO A 19 -2.06 -0.35 -13.56
C PRO A 19 -3.02 -1.52 -13.37
N SER A 20 -4.28 -1.20 -13.07
CA SER A 20 -5.37 -2.16 -12.89
C SER A 20 -6.66 -1.53 -13.42
N ASP A 21 -7.54 -2.36 -14.00
CA ASP A 21 -8.87 -1.96 -14.45
C ASP A 21 -9.83 -1.70 -13.27
N HIS A 22 -9.46 -2.14 -12.06
CA HIS A 22 -10.23 -1.95 -10.85
C HIS A 22 -9.82 -0.69 -10.09
N THR A 23 -10.80 -0.04 -9.46
CA THR A 23 -10.56 1.15 -8.64
C THR A 23 -9.74 0.81 -7.40
N GLY A 24 -8.57 1.43 -7.25
CA GLY A 24 -7.69 1.23 -6.11
C GLY A 24 -6.22 1.35 -6.47
N VAL A 25 -5.35 0.93 -5.56
CA VAL A 25 -3.91 0.82 -5.82
C VAL A 25 -3.49 -0.63 -5.62
N PHE A 26 -2.75 -1.15 -6.59
CA PHE A 26 -2.39 -2.54 -6.71
C PHE A 26 -0.87 -2.69 -6.80
N LEU A 27 -0.31 -3.71 -6.14
CA LEU A 27 1.11 -4.06 -6.21
C LEU A 27 1.40 -5.01 -7.36
N ASP A 28 0.42 -5.87 -7.66
CA ASP A 28 0.39 -6.82 -8.76
C ASP A 28 -1.08 -7.05 -9.18
N SER A 29 -1.35 -7.99 -10.08
CA SER A 29 -2.72 -8.24 -10.57
C SER A 29 -3.70 -8.76 -9.51
N ALA A 30 -3.21 -9.28 -8.39
CA ALA A 30 -3.99 -9.95 -7.35
C ALA A 30 -3.86 -9.30 -5.96
N THR A 31 -3.04 -8.26 -5.78
CA THR A 31 -2.79 -7.65 -4.47
C THR A 31 -3.16 -6.17 -4.45
N ASN A 32 -4.25 -5.84 -3.74
CA ASN A 32 -4.71 -4.47 -3.53
C ASN A 32 -4.22 -3.91 -2.19
N ILE A 33 -3.51 -2.78 -2.20
CA ILE A 33 -2.99 -2.12 -0.99
C ILE A 33 -3.88 -0.96 -0.50
N ALA A 34 -4.68 -0.38 -1.40
CA ALA A 34 -5.57 0.72 -1.07
C ALA A 34 -6.85 0.66 -1.91
N SER A 35 -8.00 0.75 -1.24
CA SER A 35 -9.32 0.78 -1.85
C SER A 35 -9.86 2.21 -1.88
N ILE A 36 -10.58 2.57 -2.94
CA ILE A 36 -11.21 3.88 -3.07
C ILE A 36 -12.69 3.68 -3.33
N GLY A 37 -13.52 4.25 -2.46
CA GLY A 37 -14.96 4.25 -2.57
C GLY A 37 -15.47 5.63 -2.19
N VAL A 38 -15.96 6.37 -3.18
CA VAL A 38 -16.47 7.73 -2.99
C VAL A 38 -17.90 7.80 -3.49
N GLN A 39 -18.73 8.53 -2.76
CA GLN A 39 -20.08 8.86 -3.20
C GLN A 39 -20.20 10.38 -3.31
N VAL A 40 -20.91 10.84 -4.34
CA VAL A 40 -21.21 12.26 -4.53
C VAL A 40 -22.71 12.46 -4.45
N HIS A 41 -23.16 13.34 -3.56
CA HIS A 41 -24.56 13.71 -3.41
C HIS A 41 -24.66 15.22 -3.19
N HIS A 42 -25.48 15.91 -3.99
CA HIS A 42 -25.57 17.38 -3.99
C HIS A 42 -24.22 18.11 -4.02
N HIS A 43 -23.27 17.64 -4.84
CA HIS A 43 -21.90 18.19 -4.95
C HIS A 43 -21.04 18.05 -3.69
N LEU A 44 -21.46 17.24 -2.71
CA LEU A 44 -20.69 16.89 -1.53
C LEU A 44 -20.17 15.45 -1.66
N THR A 45 -18.89 15.25 -1.39
CA THR A 45 -18.24 13.93 -1.40
C THR A 45 -18.31 13.29 -0.02
N THR A 46 -18.76 12.05 0.06
CA THR A 46 -18.72 11.21 1.27
C THR A 46 -17.88 9.96 1.04
N HIS A 47 -17.53 9.26 2.13
CA HIS A 47 -16.54 8.17 2.16
C HIS A 47 -15.12 8.66 1.83
N GLY A 48 -14.41 8.02 0.91
CA GLY A 48 -13.03 8.38 0.58
C GLY A 48 -12.20 7.20 0.11
N PHE A 49 -11.11 6.98 0.81
CA PHE A 49 -10.16 5.91 0.52
C PHE A 49 -9.67 5.27 1.81
N VAL A 50 -9.19 4.04 1.68
CA VAL A 50 -8.57 3.28 2.76
C VAL A 50 -7.24 2.76 2.26
N MET A 51 -6.22 2.81 3.12
CA MET A 51 -4.89 2.27 2.85
C MET A 51 -4.49 1.40 4.03
N ASN A 52 -4.14 0.15 3.74
CA ASN A 52 -3.69 -0.78 4.77
C ASN A 52 -2.23 -0.48 5.11
N VAL A 53 -1.98 0.11 6.27
CA VAL A 53 -0.60 0.43 6.70
C VAL A 53 0.06 -0.81 7.31
N THR A 54 -0.64 -1.46 8.23
CA THR A 54 -0.19 -2.62 9.01
C THR A 54 -0.95 -3.88 8.60
N ASN A 55 -0.58 -5.05 9.14
CA ASN A 55 -1.09 -6.35 8.69
C ASN A 55 -2.35 -6.83 9.42
N GLU A 56 -2.77 -6.20 10.51
CA GLU A 56 -3.94 -6.62 11.31
C GLU A 56 -5.25 -6.69 10.49
N PRO A 57 -5.53 -5.79 9.53
CA PRO A 57 -6.73 -5.91 8.70
C PRO A 57 -6.75 -7.13 7.77
N LEU A 58 -5.58 -7.70 7.44
CA LEU A 58 -5.48 -8.75 6.41
C LEU A 58 -6.18 -10.04 6.83
N GLU A 59 -6.18 -10.37 8.12
CA GLU A 59 -6.88 -11.55 8.63
C GLU A 59 -8.40 -11.44 8.39
N TRP A 60 -8.96 -10.24 8.58
CA TRP A 60 -10.37 -9.97 8.35
C TRP A 60 -10.72 -10.00 6.86
N PHE A 61 -9.83 -9.50 6.00
CA PHE A 61 -9.98 -9.59 4.56
C PHE A 61 -9.98 -11.03 4.04
N GLY A 62 -9.33 -11.97 4.74
CA GLY A 62 -9.42 -13.40 4.41
C GLY A 62 -10.81 -14.01 4.60
N ARG A 63 -11.75 -13.28 5.22
CA ARG A 63 -13.11 -13.77 5.54
C ARG A 63 -14.19 -13.14 4.67
N VAL A 64 -13.85 -12.20 3.78
CA VAL A 64 -14.81 -11.46 2.96
C VAL A 64 -14.33 -11.33 1.51
N VAL A 65 -15.26 -11.23 0.56
CA VAL A 65 -14.92 -10.84 -0.82
C VAL A 65 -14.85 -9.31 -0.88
N ALA A 66 -13.64 -8.76 -0.77
CA ALA A 66 -13.43 -7.32 -0.77
C ALA A 66 -13.60 -6.72 -2.18
N CYS A 67 -14.19 -5.52 -2.26
CA CYS A 67 -14.37 -4.77 -3.51
C CYS A 67 -15.11 -5.52 -4.64
N GLY A 68 -15.77 -6.65 -4.33
CA GLY A 68 -16.38 -7.54 -5.34
C GLY A 68 -15.38 -8.35 -6.16
N LEU A 69 -14.12 -8.44 -5.72
CA LEU A 69 -13.02 -9.09 -6.45
C LEU A 69 -12.59 -10.35 -5.71
N ALA A 70 -13.08 -11.51 -6.14
CA ALA A 70 -12.80 -12.79 -5.48
C ALA A 70 -11.33 -13.24 -5.60
N ASP A 71 -10.69 -12.88 -6.72
CA ASP A 71 -9.30 -13.29 -7.02
C ASP A 71 -8.26 -12.28 -6.49
N VAL A 72 -8.70 -11.20 -5.84
CA VAL A 72 -7.82 -10.15 -5.31
C VAL A 72 -7.77 -10.23 -3.79
N LYS A 73 -6.55 -10.26 -3.26
CA LYS A 73 -6.25 -10.21 -1.84
C LYS A 73 -5.87 -8.81 -1.41
N ALA A 74 -6.14 -8.49 -0.15
CA ALA A 74 -5.63 -7.29 0.47
C ALA A 74 -4.12 -7.44 0.77
N GLY A 75 -3.36 -6.39 0.50
CA GLY A 75 -1.98 -6.19 0.93
C GLY A 75 -1.88 -5.01 1.90
N CYS A 76 -0.69 -4.78 2.47
CA CYS A 76 -0.41 -3.65 3.36
C CYS A 76 0.99 -3.05 3.10
N ILE A 77 1.21 -1.81 3.56
CA ILE A 77 2.50 -1.11 3.42
C ILE A 77 3.62 -1.85 4.14
N MET A 78 3.35 -2.36 5.35
CA MET A 78 4.34 -3.06 6.18
C MET A 78 5.04 -4.18 5.42
N HIS A 79 4.31 -4.99 4.66
CA HIS A 79 4.87 -6.13 3.90
C HIS A 79 5.35 -5.78 2.50
N SER A 80 4.91 -4.66 1.93
CA SER A 80 5.17 -4.30 0.53
C SER A 80 6.38 -3.40 0.32
N ARG A 81 7.09 -3.05 1.39
CA ARG A 81 8.37 -2.34 1.29
C ARG A 81 9.37 -3.22 0.56
N SER A 82 9.76 -2.81 -0.65
CA SER A 82 10.95 -3.33 -1.32
C SER A 82 12.14 -3.16 -0.38
N GLU A 83 12.91 -4.22 -0.19
CA GLU A 83 14.06 -4.35 0.72
C GLU A 83 14.94 -3.08 0.78
N ARG A 84 14.66 -2.22 1.77
CA ARG A 84 15.64 -1.32 2.39
C ARG A 84 15.55 -1.41 3.92
N THR A 85 15.24 -2.58 4.44
CA THR A 85 15.18 -2.78 5.90
C THR A 85 15.80 -4.10 6.32
N GLU A 86 17.11 -4.21 6.13
CA GLU A 86 17.96 -5.05 6.98
C GLU A 86 18.91 -4.17 7.82
N CYS A 87 18.44 -3.01 8.30
CA CYS A 87 19.27 -2.08 9.08
C CYS A 87 18.60 -1.57 10.37
N ALA A 88 17.58 -2.25 10.89
CA ALA A 88 16.90 -1.82 12.12
C ALA A 88 16.94 -2.82 13.28
N SER A 89 17.54 -4.02 13.13
CA SER A 89 17.45 -5.04 14.20
C SER A 89 18.77 -5.68 14.64
N ARG A 90 19.93 -5.38 14.04
CA ARG A 90 21.24 -5.76 14.60
C ARG A 90 22.25 -4.63 14.37
N GLY A 91 22.91 -4.20 15.44
CA GLY A 91 23.72 -2.99 15.48
C GLY A 91 24.71 -2.87 14.33
N CYS A 92 24.62 -1.76 13.58
CA CYS A 92 25.66 -1.32 12.65
C CYS A 92 26.37 -0.11 13.26
N GLY A 93 27.30 -0.39 14.17
CA GLY A 93 28.35 0.53 14.55
C GLY A 93 29.65 0.08 13.91
N ALA A 94 30.13 0.82 12.90
CA ALA A 94 31.53 1.02 12.51
C ALA A 94 31.50 1.96 11.29
N ARG A 95 31.69 3.27 11.48
CA ARG A 95 32.98 3.93 11.26
C ARG A 95 33.74 3.34 10.07
N ASP A 96 33.81 4.11 8.98
CA ASP A 96 35.14 4.43 8.49
C ASP A 96 35.23 5.89 8.01
N ARG A 97 36.22 6.59 8.58
CA ARG A 97 36.60 7.95 8.24
C ARG A 97 37.79 7.84 7.31
N GLY A 98 37.61 8.21 6.04
CA GLY A 98 38.66 8.68 5.13
C GLY A 98 39.78 7.70 4.74
N SER A 99 39.93 7.48 3.43
CA SER A 99 41.25 7.46 2.81
C SER A 99 41.14 7.50 1.29
N ILE A 100 41.97 8.39 0.72
CA ILE A 100 42.38 8.56 -0.68
C ILE A 100 41.38 9.27 -1.60
#